data_AF-A0A4T0UZM8-F1
#
_entry.id   AF-A0A4T0UZM8-F1
#
_cell.length_a   1.000
_cell.length_b   1.000
_cell.length_c   1.000
_cell.angle_alpha   90.00
_cell.angle_beta   90.00
_cell.angle_gamma   90.00
#
_symmetry.space_group_name_H-M   'P 1'
#
loop_
_entity.id
_entity.type
_entity.pdbx_description
1 polymer ?
#
loop_
_entity_poly.entity_id
_entity_poly.type
_entity_poly.pdbx_seq_one_letter_code
_entity_poly.pdbx_strand_id
1 'polypeptide(L)' 'MPAASPSIRCDFCARQATVLLRYRSRLVRHDIHCCGHPLCEEFAGIALQRLDQLTPPAELSERTIERITLEA' A
#
# COMPACT_ATOMS: atom_id res chain seq x y z
N MET A 1 -14.10 -4.63 -25.29
CA MET A 1 -14.66 -3.66 -24.31
C MET A 1 -13.51 -3.22 -23.42
N PRO A 2 -13.11 -1.94 -23.35
CA PRO A 2 -12.10 -1.53 -22.39
C PRO A 2 -12.73 -1.62 -21.00
N ALA A 3 -12.15 -2.43 -20.12
CA ALA A 3 -12.52 -2.44 -18.72
C ALA A 3 -12.27 -1.03 -18.19
N ALA A 4 -13.30 -0.36 -17.68
CA ALA A 4 -13.13 0.91 -17.00
C ALA A 4 -12.08 0.69 -15.90
N SER A 5 -10.89 1.29 -16.08
CA SER A 5 -9.85 1.28 -15.05
C SER A 5 -10.52 1.80 -13.78
N PRO A 6 -10.70 0.97 -12.73
CA PRO A 6 -11.33 1.46 -11.52
C PRO A 6 -10.49 2.66 -11.06
N SER A 7 -11.13 3.81 -10.88
CA SER A 7 -10.48 4.97 -10.29
C SER A 7 -10.12 4.60 -8.85
N ILE A 8 -8.95 3.98 -8.66
CA ILE A 8 -8.53 3.49 -7.36
C ILE A 8 -8.37 4.70 -6.45
N ARG A 9 -9.04 4.66 -5.30
CA ARG A 9 -9.05 5.75 -4.32
C ARG A 9 -8.06 5.45 -3.21
N CYS A 10 -7.53 6.52 -2.63
CA CYS A 10 -6.70 6.48 -1.44
C CYS A 10 -7.51 5.92 -0.27
N ASP A 11 -6.96 4.93 0.44
CA ASP A 11 -7.59 4.26 1.57
C ASP A 11 -7.86 5.22 2.75
N PHE A 12 -7.15 6.35 2.82
CA PHE A 12 -7.20 7.29 3.95
C PHE A 12 -8.11 8.49 3.73
N CYS A 13 -8.15 9.03 2.50
CA CYS A 13 -8.88 10.26 2.20
C CYS A 13 -9.83 10.17 1.01
N ALA A 14 -10.00 8.97 0.42
CA ALA A 14 -10.86 8.68 -0.72
C ALA A 14 -10.58 9.53 -1.99
N ARG A 15 -9.49 10.31 -2.04
CA ARG A 15 -9.00 10.99 -3.25
C ARG A 15 -8.44 9.98 -4.26
N GLN A 16 -8.23 10.40 -5.50
CA GLN A 16 -7.56 9.56 -6.50
C GLN A 16 -6.20 9.08 -5.97
N ALA A 17 -5.96 7.76 -5.98
CA ALA A 17 -4.67 7.20 -5.61
C ALA A 17 -3.67 7.44 -6.74
N THR A 18 -2.45 7.83 -6.36
CA THR A 18 -1.31 8.09 -7.24
C THR A 18 -0.13 7.20 -6.87
N VAL A 19 -0.19 6.54 -5.71
CA VAL A 19 0.85 5.65 -5.20
C VAL A 19 0.18 4.39 -4.67
N LEU A 20 0.73 3.25 -5.01
CA LEU A 20 0.39 1.94 -4.47
C LEU A 20 1.60 1.37 -3.74
N LEU A 21 1.41 1.01 -2.47
CA LEU A 21 2.39 0.32 -1.66
C LEU A 21 1.95 -1.14 -1.53
N ARG A 22 2.72 -2.07 -2.08
CA ARG A 22 2.46 -3.50 -1.95
C ARG A 22 3.35 -4.08 -0.87
N TYR A 23 2.73 -4.50 0.21
CA TYR A 23 3.36 -5.31 1.24
C TYR A 23 3.16 -6.78 0.94
N ARG A 24 4.25 -7.51 0.73
CA ARG A 24 4.22 -8.95 0.45
C ARG A 24 5.17 -9.66 1.41
N SER A 25 4.60 -10.54 2.22
CA SER A 25 5.28 -11.56 2.99
C SER A 25 4.63 -12.91 2.67
N ARG A 26 5.20 -14.00 3.17
CA ARG A 26 4.66 -15.35 3.04
C ARG A 26 3.27 -15.49 3.68
N LEU A 27 3.06 -14.85 4.83
CA LEU A 27 1.81 -14.92 5.59
C LEU A 27 0.86 -13.76 5.31
N VAL A 28 1.40 -12.57 5.00
CA VAL A 28 0.63 -11.33 4.91
C VAL A 28 0.83 -10.71 3.53
N ARG A 29 -0.27 -10.45 2.83
CA ARG A 29 -0.29 -9.76 1.53
C ARG A 29 -1.28 -8.61 1.62
N HIS A 30 -0.78 -7.39 1.45
CA HIS A 30 -1.61 -6.20 1.58
C HIS A 30 -1.18 -5.12 0.59
N ASP A 31 -2.16 -4.47 -0.02
CA ASP A 31 -1.95 -3.41 -0.99
C ASP A 31 -2.59 -2.14 -0.41
N ILE A 32 -1.80 -1.08 -0.26
CA ILE A 32 -2.21 0.20 0.33
C ILE A 32 -2.18 1.26 -0.77
N HIS A 33 -3.33 1.89 -1.02
CA HIS A 33 -3.46 2.94 -2.01
C HIS A 33 -3.40 4.31 -1.34
N CYS A 34 -2.49 5.15 -1.83
CA CYS A 34 -2.26 6.49 -1.32
C CYS A 34 -2.37 7.51 -2.45
N CYS A 35 -2.85 8.71 -2.13
CA CYS A 35 -2.95 9.84 -3.06
C CYS A 35 -1.66 10.67 -3.16
N GLY A 36 -0.59 10.28 -2.45
CA GLY A 36 0.68 11.02 -2.43
C GLY A 36 0.63 12.31 -1.59
N HIS A 37 -0.44 12.53 -0.83
CA HIS A 37 -0.49 13.63 0.14
C HIS A 37 0.40 13.29 1.35
N PRO A 38 1.20 14.22 1.91
CA PRO A 38 2.16 13.94 2.98
C PRO A 38 1.55 13.18 4.16
N LEU A 39 0.40 13.63 4.66
CA LEU A 39 -0.33 12.95 5.73
C LEU A 39 -0.75 11.52 5.34
N CYS A 40 -1.24 11.30 4.12
CA CYS A 40 -1.63 9.96 3.66
C CYS A 40 -0.42 9.04 3.48
N GLU A 41 0.75 9.60 3.11
CA GLU A 41 2.00 8.85 3.09
C GLU A 41 2.47 8.47 4.49
N GLU A 42 2.35 9.37 5.48
CA GLU A 42 2.61 9.04 6.88
C GLU A 42 1.68 7.92 7.38
N PHE A 43 0.38 8.02 7.12
CA PHE A 43 -0.58 6.96 7.47
C PHE A 43 -0.25 5.63 6.77
N ALA A 44 0.20 5.67 5.51
CA ALA A 44 0.63 4.48 4.80
C ALA A 44 1.90 3.88 5.42
N GLY A 45 2.85 4.70 5.86
CA GLY A 45 4.01 4.27 6.62
C GLY A 45 3.64 3.61 7.95
N ILE A 46 2.69 4.19 8.69
CA ILE A 46 2.17 3.61 9.93
C ILE A 46 1.49 2.26 9.63
N ALA A 47 0.70 2.17 8.56
CA ALA A 47 0.06 0.92 8.15
C ALA A 47 1.09 -0.18 7.82
N LEU A 48 2.19 0.16 7.13
CA LEU A 48 3.30 -0.77 6.90
C LEU A 48 3.94 -1.23 8.21
N GLN A 49 4.21 -0.31 9.15
CA GLN A 49 4.73 -0.67 10.48
C GLN A 49 3.78 -1.59 11.26
N ARG A 50 2.46 -1.44 11.10
CA ARG A 50 1.48 -2.35 11.71
C ARG A 50 1.48 -3.71 11.06
N LEU A 51 1.61 -3.79 9.74
CA LEU A 51 1.77 -5.06 9.02
C LEU A 51 3.04 -5.79 9.45
N ASP A 52 4.11 -5.04 9.73
CA ASP A 52 5.35 -5.60 10.28
C ASP A 52 5.15 -6.19 11.68
N GLN A 53 4.41 -5.50 12.56
CA GLN A 53 4.11 -6.02 13.90
C GLN A 53 3.25 -7.29 13.87
N LEU A 54 2.43 -7.45 12.83
CA LEU A 54 1.62 -8.66 12.61
C LEU A 54 2.40 -9.78 11.93
N THR A 55 3.52 -9.45 11.28
CA THR A 55 4.36 -10.43 10.58
C THR A 55 5.36 -11.02 11.58
N PRO A 56 5.44 -12.36 11.72
CA PRO A 56 6.42 -12.97 12.60
C PRO A 56 7.85 -12.56 12.23
N PRO A 57 8.76 -12.41 13.20
CA PRO A 57 10.12 -11.93 12.94
C PRO A 57 10.91 -12.81 11.96
N ALA A 58 10.62 -14.11 11.90
CA ALA A 58 11.20 -15.02 10.92
C ALA A 58 10.84 -14.63 9.47
N GLU A 59 9.62 -14.12 9.25
CA GLU A 59 9.06 -13.83 7.93
C GLU A 59 9.26 -12.36 7.53
N LEU A 60 9.65 -11.50 8.48
CA LEU A 60 10.03 -10.11 8.22
C LEU A 60 11.27 -10.02 7.31
N SER A 61 12.19 -10.98 7.41
CA SER A 61 13.40 -11.02 6.59
C SER A 61 13.11 -11.27 5.11
N GLU A 62 11.99 -11.93 4.80
CA GLU A 62 11.53 -12.21 3.44
C GLU A 62 10.45 -11.21 2.97
N ARG A 63 10.15 -10.18 3.78
CA ARG A 63 9.16 -9.18 3.41
C ARG A 63 9.67 -8.33 2.24
N THR A 64 8.80 -8.08 1.28
CA THR A 64 9.04 -7.16 0.17
C THR A 64 8.02 -6.04 0.22
N ILE A 65 8.49 -4.80 0.12
CA ILE A 65 7.64 -3.61 0.05
C ILE A 65 7.92 -2.94 -1.28
N GLU A 66 6.96 -2.97 -2.19
CA GLU A 66 7.08 -2.32 -3.50
C GLU A 66 6.27 -1.02 -3.49
N ARG A 67 6.89 0.07 -3.94
CA ARG A 67 6.22 1.36 -4.14
C ARG A 67 6.06 1.60 -5.62
N ILE A 68 4.81 1.63 -6.08
CA ILE A 68 4.43 1.78 -7.48
C ILE A 68 3.71 3.11 -7.62
N THR A 69 4.21 4.01 -8.46
CA THR A 69 3.46 5.20 -8.85
C THR A 69 2.40 4.79 -9.86
N LEU A 70 1.14 5.05 -9.54
CA LEU A 70 0.01 4.86 -10.43
C LEU A 70 -0.01 6.09 -11.36
N GLU A 71 0.48 5.93 -12.59
CA GLU A 71 0.32 6.98 -13.60
C GLU A 71 -1.18 7.21 -13.85
N ALA A 72 -1.59 8.47 -13.76
CA ALA A 72 -2.98 8.93 -13.77
C ALA A 72 -3.59 8.91 -15.18
#